data_AF-A0A351SZ17-F1
#
_entry.id   AF-A0A351SZ17-F1
#
_cell.length_a   1.000
_cell.length_b   1.000
_cell.length_c   1.000
_cell.angle_alpha   90.00
_cell.angle_beta   90.00
_cell.angle_gamma   90.00
#
_symmetry.space_group_name_H-M   'P 1'
#
loop_
_entity.id
_entity.type
_entity.pdbx_description
1 polymer ?
#
loop_
_entity_poly.entity_id
_entity_poly.type
_entity_poly.pdbx_seq_one_letter_code
_entity_poly.pdbx_strand_id
1 'polypeptide(L)'
;MADVFSKKKRSQIMAAVKSNGNKVTEKILAAIFRRNHVRGWRRHVSLVGKPDFTFGAQRLIVFVDGCFWHGCPSHLRMPASNRDYWGERIARNQNRHKMIASELRRRWYV
;
A
#
# COMPACT_ATOMS: atom_id res chain seq x y z
N MET A 1 18.50 -16.06 6.08
CA MET A 1 19.06 -16.07 4.71
C MET A 1 19.64 -14.71 4.42
N ALA A 2 20.94 -14.63 4.11
CA ALA A 2 21.61 -13.38 3.80
C ALA A 2 21.03 -12.75 2.51
N ASP A 3 21.30 -11.45 2.31
CA ASP A 3 20.90 -10.76 1.09
C ASP A 3 21.58 -11.41 -0.13
N VAL A 4 20.77 -11.87 -1.10
CA VAL A 4 21.25 -12.50 -2.34
C VAL A 4 21.83 -11.48 -3.33
N PHE A 5 21.64 -10.19 -3.09
CA PHE A 5 22.14 -9.12 -3.94
C PHE A 5 23.30 -8.38 -3.29
N SER A 6 24.23 -7.89 -4.11
CA SER A 6 25.26 -6.95 -3.66
C SER A 6 24.64 -5.66 -3.13
N LYS A 7 25.33 -4.97 -2.22
CA LYS A 7 24.87 -3.69 -1.63
C LYS A 7 24.45 -2.66 -2.71
N LYS A 8 25.23 -2.55 -3.79
CA LYS A 8 24.92 -1.66 -4.93
C LYS A 8 23.62 -2.05 -5.61
N LYS A 9 23.44 -3.35 -5.90
CA LYS A 9 22.23 -3.85 -6.55
C LYS A 9 21.00 -3.72 -5.65
N ARG A 10 21.13 -4.00 -4.35
CA ARG A 10 20.06 -3.79 -3.36
C ARG A 10 19.62 -2.34 -3.33
N SER A 11 20.56 -1.40 -3.29
CA SER A 11 20.26 0.04 -3.33
C SER A 11 19.47 0.42 -4.59
N GLN A 12 19.88 -0.06 -5.77
CA GLN A 12 19.16 0.16 -7.02
C GLN A 12 17.73 -0.40 -7.00
N ILE A 13 17.55 -1.62 -6.48
CA ILE A 13 16.23 -2.25 -6.34
C ILE A 13 15.34 -1.39 -5.43
N MET A 14 15.85 -1.01 -4.26
CA MET A 14 15.08 -0.21 -3.30
C MET A 14 14.71 1.17 -3.85
N ALA A 15 15.58 1.80 -4.64
CA ALA A 15 15.31 3.08 -5.30
C ALA A 15 14.23 3.00 -6.41
N ALA A 16 14.07 1.82 -7.02
CA ALA A 16 13.05 1.56 -8.01
C ALA A 16 11.66 1.31 -7.40
N VAL A 17 11.57 0.94 -6.12
CA VAL A 17 10.29 0.78 -5.42
C VAL A 17 9.68 2.17 -5.19
N LYS A 18 8.60 2.47 -5.91
CA LYS A 18 7.87 3.74 -5.78
C LYS A 18 6.75 3.62 -4.75
N SER A 19 6.46 4.74 -4.09
CA SER A 19 5.37 4.86 -3.12
C SER A 19 3.99 5.06 -3.76
N ASN A 20 3.94 5.29 -5.08
CA ASN A 20 2.72 5.47 -5.86
C ASN A 20 2.90 4.95 -7.29
N GLY A 21 1.79 4.75 -7.99
CA GLY A 21 1.82 4.35 -9.40
C GLY A 21 2.37 2.95 -9.58
N ASN A 22 2.17 2.09 -8.57
CA ASN A 22 2.65 0.72 -8.62
C ASN A 22 1.92 0.00 -9.77
N LYS A 23 2.67 -0.21 -10.86
CA LYS A 23 2.13 -0.70 -12.14
C LYS A 23 1.43 -2.04 -12.02
N VAL A 24 1.78 -2.84 -11.04
CA VAL A 24 1.25 -4.19 -10.86
C VAL A 24 -0.08 -4.16 -10.11
N THR A 25 -0.19 -3.44 -8.99
CA THR A 25 -1.37 -3.58 -8.13
C THR A 25 -2.51 -2.65 -8.54
N GLU A 26 -2.24 -1.34 -8.62
CA GLU A 26 -3.27 -0.34 -8.94
C GLU A 26 -3.81 -0.51 -10.37
N LYS A 27 -2.96 -0.81 -11.37
CA LYS A 27 -3.41 -0.96 -12.75
C LYS A 27 -4.22 -2.24 -12.96
N ILE A 28 -3.85 -3.35 -12.31
CA ILE A 28 -4.61 -4.59 -12.39
C ILE A 28 -5.98 -4.39 -11.76
N LEU A 29 -6.06 -3.78 -10.58
CA LEU A 29 -7.36 -3.52 -9.94
C LEU A 29 -8.24 -2.59 -10.78
N ALA A 30 -7.66 -1.53 -11.37
CA ALA A 30 -8.38 -0.67 -12.31
C ALA A 30 -8.87 -1.43 -13.57
N ALA A 31 -8.07 -2.37 -14.08
CA ALA A 31 -8.46 -3.22 -15.19
C ALA A 31 -9.60 -4.18 -14.82
N ILE A 32 -9.56 -4.76 -13.61
CA ILE A 32 -10.63 -5.60 -13.06
C ILE A 32 -11.91 -4.79 -12.92
N PHE A 33 -11.86 -3.57 -12.36
CA PHE A 33 -13.02 -2.70 -12.25
C PHE A 33 -13.64 -2.41 -13.62
N ARG A 34 -12.82 -2.08 -14.63
CA ARG A 34 -13.30 -1.86 -15.99
C ARG A 34 -13.95 -3.11 -16.61
N ARG A 35 -13.29 -4.27 -16.48
CA ARG A 35 -13.79 -5.55 -17.03
C ARG A 35 -15.12 -5.97 -16.39
N ASN A 36 -15.33 -5.66 -15.12
CA ASN A 36 -16.55 -6.00 -14.38
C ASN A 36 -17.56 -4.85 -14.31
N HIS A 37 -17.41 -3.81 -15.14
CA HIS A 37 -18.31 -2.65 -15.17
C HIS A 37 -18.51 -1.95 -13.80
N VAL A 38 -17.51 -2.02 -12.92
CA VAL A 38 -17.50 -1.26 -11.67
C VAL A 38 -17.22 0.21 -12.02
N ARG A 39 -18.21 1.07 -11.77
CA ARG A 39 -18.20 2.51 -12.09
C ARG A 39 -18.13 3.37 -10.82
N GLY A 40 -17.90 4.67 -11.00
CA GLY A 40 -17.95 5.66 -9.91
C GLY A 40 -16.67 5.78 -9.08
N TRP A 41 -15.63 5.00 -9.37
CA TRP A 41 -14.33 5.16 -8.74
C TRP A 41 -13.53 6.30 -9.37
N ARG A 42 -12.80 7.04 -8.55
CA ARG A 42 -11.81 8.04 -8.92
C ARG A 42 -10.46 7.68 -8.32
N ARG A 43 -9.38 8.09 -8.98
CA ARG A 43 -8.01 7.96 -8.48
C ARG A 43 -7.45 9.33 -8.14
N HIS A 44 -6.41 9.36 -7.32
CA HIS A 44 -5.68 10.58 -6.96
C HIS A 44 -6.55 11.66 -6.29
N VAL A 45 -7.58 11.25 -5.56
CA VAL A 45 -8.41 12.17 -4.76
C VAL A 45 -7.59 12.65 -3.57
N SER A 46 -7.62 13.96 -3.31
CA SER A 46 -6.90 14.58 -2.18
C SER A 46 -7.61 14.29 -0.86
N LEU A 47 -7.46 13.07 -0.36
CA LEU A 47 -7.92 12.63 0.97
C LEU A 47 -6.73 12.23 1.84
N VAL A 48 -6.97 12.23 3.15
CA VAL A 48 -5.98 11.72 4.13
C VAL A 48 -5.58 10.30 3.75
N GLY A 49 -4.27 10.02 3.80
CA GLY A 49 -3.73 8.72 3.41
C GLY A 49 -3.60 8.48 1.90
N LYS A 50 -4.08 9.40 1.04
CA LYS A 50 -4.00 9.32 -0.43
C LYS A 50 -4.49 7.97 -0.97
N PRO A 51 -5.80 7.68 -0.85
CA PRO A 51 -6.34 6.40 -1.28
C PRO A 51 -6.15 6.16 -2.78
N ASP A 52 -6.00 4.89 -3.14
CA ASP A 52 -5.80 4.47 -4.53
C ASP A 52 -7.09 4.65 -5.33
N PHE A 53 -8.22 4.25 -4.74
CA PHE A 53 -9.55 4.39 -5.33
C PHE A 53 -10.55 4.97 -4.35
N THR A 54 -11.43 5.83 -4.84
CA THR A 54 -12.50 6.44 -4.06
C THR A 54 -13.80 6.40 -4.84
N PHE A 55 -14.83 5.84 -4.22
CA PHE A 55 -16.20 5.78 -4.71
C PHE A 55 -17.01 6.87 -3.99
N GLY A 56 -17.10 8.05 -4.61
CA GLY A 56 -17.63 9.24 -3.95
C GLY A 56 -19.08 9.11 -3.49
N ALA A 57 -19.94 8.51 -4.33
CA ALA A 57 -21.37 8.35 -4.01
C ALA A 57 -21.59 7.40 -2.82
N GLN A 58 -20.79 6.34 -2.73
CA GLN A 58 -20.86 5.32 -1.69
C GLN A 58 -20.03 5.68 -0.45
N ARG A 59 -19.25 6.78 -0.51
CA ARG A 59 -18.24 7.13 0.49
C ARG A 59 -17.29 5.96 0.80
N LEU A 60 -17.03 5.12 -0.19
CA LEU A 60 -16.18 3.93 -0.06
C LEU A 60 -14.76 4.25 -0.54
N ILE A 61 -13.78 3.86 0.26
CA ILE A 61 -12.36 4.07 -0.02
C ILE A 61 -11.65 2.71 -0.12
N VAL A 62 -10.81 2.55 -1.14
CA VAL A 62 -10.01 1.34 -1.33
C VAL A 62 -8.53 1.70 -1.34
N PHE A 63 -7.79 1.08 -0.42
CA PHE A 63 -6.34 1.07 -0.37
C PHE A 63 -5.79 -0.24 -0.91
N VAL A 64 -4.76 -0.18 -1.74
CA VAL A 64 -4.11 -1.34 -2.34
C VAL A 64 -2.73 -1.52 -1.73
N ASP A 65 -2.73 -2.12 -0.54
CA ASP A 65 -1.53 -2.23 0.29
C ASP A 65 -0.61 -3.38 -0.15
N GLY A 66 0.69 -3.09 -0.22
CA GLY A 66 1.70 -4.12 -0.42
C GLY A 66 1.90 -4.97 0.83
N CYS A 67 1.76 -6.30 0.69
CA CYS A 67 1.85 -7.26 1.81
C CYS A 67 3.08 -7.05 2.71
N PHE A 68 4.26 -6.83 2.14
CA PHE A 68 5.50 -6.59 2.89
C PHE A 68 5.43 -5.32 3.73
N TRP A 69 5.00 -4.21 3.12
CA TRP A 69 5.03 -2.88 3.75
C TRP A 69 4.00 -2.71 4.87
N HIS A 70 2.92 -3.50 4.84
CA HIS A 70 1.83 -3.48 5.81
C HIS A 70 1.85 -4.69 6.76
N GLY A 71 2.87 -5.56 6.64
CA GLY A 71 3.07 -6.69 7.53
C GLY A 71 1.94 -7.72 7.47
N CYS A 72 1.56 -8.15 6.27
CA CYS A 72 0.57 -9.20 6.07
C CYS A 72 0.97 -10.50 6.82
N PRO A 73 0.13 -11.04 7.72
CA PRO A 73 0.46 -12.23 8.51
C PRO A 73 0.85 -13.45 7.67
N SER A 74 0.22 -13.64 6.52
CA SER A 74 0.42 -14.82 5.66
C SER A 74 1.60 -14.70 4.69
N HIS A 75 1.99 -13.49 4.32
CA HIS A 75 2.95 -13.25 3.22
C HIS A 75 4.22 -12.50 3.66
N LEU A 76 4.24 -11.91 4.86
CA LEU A 76 5.41 -11.18 5.35
C LEU A 76 6.57 -12.16 5.57
N ARG A 77 7.66 -11.93 4.84
CA ARG A 77 8.94 -12.58 5.09
C ARG A 77 9.92 -11.53 5.61
N MET A 78 10.18 -11.56 6.92
CA MET A 78 11.08 -10.60 7.55
C MET A 78 12.51 -10.76 6.99
N PRO A 79 13.16 -9.69 6.51
CA PRO A 79 14.54 -9.78 6.05
C PRO A 79 15.45 -10.20 7.19
N ALA A 80 16.42 -11.07 6.92
CA ALA A 80 17.34 -11.50 7.97
C ALA A 80 18.35 -10.41 8.38
N SER A 81 18.66 -9.49 7.46
CA SER A 81 19.49 -8.31 7.70
C SER A 81 18.64 -7.12 8.18
N ASN A 82 19.18 -6.32 9.10
CA ASN A 82 18.54 -5.12 9.65
C ASN A 82 17.12 -5.38 10.19
N ARG A 83 16.94 -6.49 10.92
CA ARG A 83 15.63 -6.93 11.43
C ARG A 83 14.93 -5.85 12.24
N ASP A 84 15.63 -5.21 13.16
CA ASP A 84 15.04 -4.18 14.04
C ASP A 84 14.52 -2.99 13.22
N TYR A 85 15.34 -2.51 12.28
CA TYR A 85 14.93 -1.47 11.35
C TYR A 85 13.66 -1.83 10.56
N TRP A 86 13.61 -3.05 10.00
CA TRP A 86 12.44 -3.49 9.23
C TRP A 86 11.20 -3.69 10.11
N GLY A 87 11.38 -4.25 11.31
CA GLY A 87 10.32 -4.42 12.30
C GLY A 87 9.69 -3.08 12.69
N GLU A 88 10.51 -2.12 13.09
CA GLU A 88 10.05 -0.77 13.43
C GLU A 88 9.40 -0.05 12.24
N ARG A 89 9.97 -0.20 11.04
CA ARG A 89 9.42 0.42 9.83
C ARG A 89 8.04 -0.12 9.48
N ILE A 90 7.85 -1.44 9.56
CA ILE A 90 6.56 -2.09 9.31
C ILE A 90 5.55 -1.69 10.39
N ALA A 91 5.94 -1.74 11.67
CA ALA A 91 5.07 -1.35 12.78
C ALA A 91 4.59 0.11 12.63
N ARG A 92 5.48 1.02 12.25
CA ARG A 92 5.16 2.42 11.96
C ARG A 92 4.17 2.58 10.82
N ASN A 93 4.33 1.79 9.75
CA ASN A 93 3.39 1.79 8.62
C ASN A 93 2.00 1.30 9.04
N GLN A 94 1.93 0.22 9.83
CA GLN A 94 0.67 -0.31 10.36
C GLN A 94 -0.04 0.72 11.26
N ASN A 95 0.71 1.37 12.16
CA ASN A 95 0.16 2.42 13.02
C ASN A 95 -0.35 3.60 12.21
N ARG A 96 0.41 4.06 11.21
CA ARG A 96 -0.03 5.10 10.28
C ARG A 96 -1.31 4.71 9.54
N HIS A 97 -1.42 3.47 9.07
CA HIS A 97 -2.62 2.97 8.40
C HIS A 97 -3.83 2.99 9.35
N LYS A 98 -3.69 2.54 10.61
CA LYS A 98 -4.74 2.61 11.63
C LYS A 98 -5.21 4.05 11.89
N MET A 99 -4.29 5.00 12.00
CA MET A 99 -4.62 6.42 12.19
C MET A 99 -5.40 6.99 11.00
N ILE A 100 -4.96 6.69 9.77
CA ILE A 100 -5.65 7.11 8.54
C ILE A 100 -7.07 6.53 8.50
N ALA A 101 -7.22 5.23 8.75
CA ALA A 101 -8.53 4.57 8.77
C ALA A 101 -9.47 5.20 9.81
N SER A 102 -8.96 5.51 11.01
CA SER A 102 -9.73 6.21 12.05
C SER A 102 -10.18 7.61 11.60
N GLU A 103 -9.29 8.40 10.99
CA GLU A 103 -9.62 9.72 10.44
C GLU A 103 -10.67 9.63 9.32
N LEU A 104 -10.56 8.66 8.41
CA LEU A 104 -11.53 8.47 7.33
C LEU A 104 -12.91 8.07 7.85
N ARG A 105 -12.97 7.18 8.85
CA ARG A 105 -14.24 6.81 9.50
C ARG A 105 -14.89 7.98 10.22
N ARG A 106 -14.11 8.84 10.89
CA ARG A 106 -14.62 10.10 11.48
C ARG A 106 -15.20 11.05 10.43
N ARG A 107 -14.71 10.97 9.20
CA ARG A 107 -15.25 11.67 8.03
C ARG A 107 -16.31 10.83 7.30
N TRP A 108 -16.91 9.83 7.94
CA TRP A 108 -17.99 8.99 7.39
C TRP A 108 -17.63 8.24 6.11
N TYR A 109 -16.36 7.94 5.88
CA TYR A 109 -15.95 7.02 4.83
C TYR A 109 -15.88 5.60 5.34
N VAL A 110 -16.21 4.65 4.46
CA VAL A 110 -16.04 3.20 4.65
C VAL A 110 -14.70 2.76 4.09
#